data_AF-A0A3E2TMI3-F1
#
_entry.id   AF-A0A3E2TMI3-F1
#
_cell.length_a   1.000
_cell.length_b   1.000
_cell.length_c   1.000
_cell.angle_alpha   90.00
_cell.angle_beta   90.00
_cell.angle_gamma   90.00
#
_symmetry.space_group_name_H-M   'P 1'
#
loop_
_entity.id
_entity.type
_entity.pdbx_description
1 polymer ?
#
loop_
_entity_poly.entity_id
_entity_poly.type
_entity_poly.pdbx_seq_one_letter_code
_entity_poly.pdbx_strand_id
1 'polypeptide(L)'
;KTQLKKNGVKLMSATEIISEGPEGIILESVLEGYAEYYSADLAEKVVRGQTENILKGRCNGGRGTFGYTLDSERKFHIDPLASPFVLESFTKYRDGLTMKEIRDWLNENGIKNPVGGEFTYNSVEHMLKNRRYIGELKFRDVVVPDAIPPIVPLELFDDVQEKIAKNKKAPARRKAEDDYLLTTKLHCGCCGALMFGESGTSRTGEVHRYYKCATAKKKKGCKKKTVR
;
A
#
# COMPACT_ATOMS: atom_id res chain seq x y z
N LYS A 1 -17.56 29.12 -2.67
CA LYS A 1 -18.52 30.25 -2.52
C LYS A 1 -18.81 31.01 -3.81
N THR A 2 -17.81 31.33 -4.65
CA THR A 2 -17.99 32.05 -5.94
C THR A 2 -19.01 31.41 -6.88
N GLN A 3 -19.07 30.07 -6.92
CA GLN A 3 -20.09 29.32 -7.65
C GLN A 3 -21.51 29.49 -7.06
N LEU A 4 -21.67 29.65 -5.75
CA LEU A 4 -22.98 29.82 -5.12
C LEU A 4 -23.54 31.23 -5.38
N LYS A 5 -22.70 32.27 -5.24
CA LYS A 5 -23.07 33.66 -5.58
C LYS A 5 -23.45 33.80 -7.06
N LYS A 6 -22.74 33.12 -7.99
CA LYS A 6 -23.09 33.10 -9.43
C LYS A 6 -24.44 32.44 -9.75
N ASN A 7 -24.94 31.59 -8.87
CA ASN A 7 -26.24 30.90 -9.02
C ASN A 7 -27.35 31.56 -8.19
N GLY A 8 -27.15 32.78 -7.68
CA GLY A 8 -28.17 33.51 -6.91
C GLY A 8 -28.42 32.96 -5.50
N VAL A 9 -27.55 32.07 -5.00
CA VAL A 9 -27.69 31.48 -3.65
C VAL A 9 -27.07 32.43 -2.63
N LYS A 10 -27.89 32.90 -1.68
CA LYS A 10 -27.45 33.71 -0.53
C LYS A 10 -26.90 32.80 0.56
N LEU A 11 -25.71 33.12 1.07
CA LEU A 11 -25.06 32.36 2.13
C LEU A 11 -25.14 33.18 3.42
N MET A 12 -25.69 32.57 4.47
CA MET A 12 -25.86 33.20 5.78
C MET A 12 -25.07 32.44 6.83
N SER A 13 -24.28 33.15 7.63
CA SER A 13 -23.63 32.57 8.81
C SER A 13 -24.70 32.36 9.90
N ALA A 14 -24.69 31.19 10.54
CA ALA A 14 -25.63 30.88 11.62
C ALA A 14 -25.21 31.53 12.95
N THR A 15 -23.95 31.91 13.08
CA THR A 15 -23.33 32.38 14.32
C THR A 15 -22.86 33.81 14.26
N GLU A 16 -22.60 34.36 13.07
CA GLU A 16 -22.13 35.74 12.90
C GLU A 16 -23.21 36.59 12.24
N ILE A 17 -23.55 37.72 12.88
CA ILE A 17 -24.45 38.73 12.29
C ILE A 17 -23.61 39.62 11.37
N ILE A 18 -23.72 39.41 10.06
CA ILE A 18 -23.01 40.20 9.04
C ILE A 18 -24.02 41.12 8.37
N SER A 19 -23.74 42.43 8.34
CA SER A 19 -24.59 43.42 7.66
C SER A 19 -24.72 43.10 6.15
N GLU A 20 -25.82 43.50 5.52
CA GLU A 20 -26.01 43.34 4.06
C GLU A 20 -25.38 44.48 3.24
N GLY A 21 -24.88 45.53 3.89
CA GLY A 21 -24.21 46.66 3.26
C GLY A 21 -22.75 46.40 2.85
N PRO A 22 -22.09 47.37 2.17
CA PRO A 22 -20.69 47.26 1.76
C PRO A 22 -19.71 46.89 2.88
N GLU A 23 -19.98 47.34 4.11
CA GLU A 23 -19.24 47.00 5.31
C GLU A 23 -19.31 45.51 5.68
N GLY A 24 -20.44 44.86 5.40
CA GLY A 24 -20.61 43.42 5.63
C GLY A 24 -19.84 42.56 4.63
N ILE A 25 -19.65 43.03 3.39
CA ILE A 25 -18.81 42.37 2.39
C ILE A 25 -17.35 42.34 2.86
N ILE A 26 -16.87 43.44 3.45
CA ILE A 26 -15.52 43.53 4.02
C ILE A 26 -15.40 42.61 5.23
N LEU A 27 -16.35 42.66 6.17
CA LEU A 27 -16.35 41.80 7.36
C LEU A 27 -16.37 40.30 6.98
N GLU A 28 -17.20 39.91 6.01
CA GLU A 28 -17.23 38.53 5.48
C GLU A 28 -15.83 38.13 4.96
N SER A 29 -15.20 38.98 4.15
CA SER A 29 -13.87 38.71 3.58
C SER A 29 -12.78 38.58 4.65
N VAL A 30 -12.85 39.40 5.70
CA VAL A 30 -11.91 39.34 6.84
C VAL A 30 -12.11 38.05 7.64
N LEU A 31 -13.35 37.66 7.94
CA LEU A 31 -13.67 36.43 8.64
C LEU A 31 -13.24 35.19 7.84
N GLU A 32 -13.43 35.21 6.52
CA GLU A 32 -12.94 34.16 5.62
C GLU A 32 -11.41 34.06 5.64
N GLY A 33 -10.71 35.19 5.48
CA GLY A 33 -9.25 35.23 5.53
C GLY A 33 -8.71 34.78 6.89
N TYR A 34 -9.41 35.11 7.98
CA TYR A 34 -9.08 34.65 9.32
C TYR A 34 -9.26 33.13 9.43
N ALA A 35 -10.38 32.56 9.01
CA ALA A 35 -10.62 31.12 9.06
C ALA A 35 -9.58 30.33 8.22
N GLU A 36 -9.20 30.86 7.06
CA GLU A 36 -8.13 30.29 6.23
C GLU A 36 -6.77 30.36 6.94
N TYR A 37 -6.41 31.52 7.50
CA TYR A 37 -5.20 31.70 8.30
C TYR A 37 -5.14 30.72 9.48
N TYR A 38 -6.22 30.59 10.25
CA TYR A 38 -6.29 29.68 11.40
C TYR A 38 -6.09 28.22 10.97
N SER A 39 -6.69 27.83 9.86
CA SER A 39 -6.54 26.48 9.32
C SER A 39 -5.09 26.21 8.89
N ALA A 40 -4.43 27.19 8.25
CA ALA A 40 -3.04 27.08 7.82
C ALA A 40 -2.06 27.05 9.00
N ASP A 41 -2.21 27.96 9.96
CA ASP A 41 -1.37 28.04 11.17
C ASP A 41 -1.52 26.77 12.03
N LEU A 42 -2.75 26.27 12.21
CA LEU A 42 -2.98 25.01 12.92
C LEU A 42 -2.32 23.83 12.20
N ALA A 43 -2.44 23.76 10.88
CA ALA A 43 -1.79 22.71 10.10
C ALA A 43 -0.27 22.74 10.29
N GLU A 44 0.36 23.91 10.27
CA GLU A 44 1.79 24.06 10.51
C GLU A 44 2.19 23.58 11.91
N LYS A 45 1.46 24.01 12.95
CA LYS A 45 1.71 23.60 14.34
C LYS A 45 1.58 22.09 14.54
N VAL A 46 0.56 21.46 13.95
CA VAL A 46 0.36 20.01 14.00
C VAL A 46 1.54 19.29 13.34
N VAL A 47 1.98 19.77 12.19
CA VAL A 47 3.13 19.19 11.46
C VAL A 47 4.40 19.31 12.27
N ARG A 48 4.66 20.49 12.85
CA ARG A 48 5.81 20.71 13.72
C ARG A 48 5.82 19.74 14.89
N GLY A 49 4.70 19.60 15.61
CA GLY A 49 4.60 18.67 16.74
C GLY A 49 4.78 17.20 16.33
N GLN A 50 4.24 16.80 15.17
CA GLN A 50 4.43 15.45 14.62
C GLN A 50 5.89 15.20 14.20
N THR A 51 6.56 16.20 13.62
CA THR A 51 7.98 16.11 13.28
C THR A 51 8.84 15.96 14.55
N GLU A 52 8.58 16.77 15.58
CA GLU A 52 9.30 16.67 16.86
C GLU A 52 9.15 15.29 17.53
N ASN A 53 7.95 14.69 17.47
CA ASN A 53 7.73 13.35 18.00
C ASN A 53 8.61 12.31 17.29
N ILE A 54 8.69 12.37 15.96
CA ILE A 54 9.47 11.44 15.15
C ILE A 54 10.97 11.60 15.42
N LEU A 55 11.45 12.84 15.56
CA LEU A 55 12.83 13.14 15.97
C LEU A 55 13.17 12.57 17.35
N LYS A 56 12.17 12.43 18.24
CA LYS A 56 12.29 11.80 19.56
C LYS A 56 12.07 10.27 19.54
N GLY A 57 11.91 9.66 18.37
CA GLY A 57 11.62 8.23 18.21
C GLY A 57 10.21 7.81 18.65
N ARG A 58 9.27 8.78 18.78
CA ARG A 58 7.90 8.53 19.22
C ARG A 58 6.95 8.31 18.05
N CYS A 59 6.00 7.41 18.24
CA CYS A 59 4.97 7.10 17.24
C CYS A 59 3.95 8.24 17.09
N ASN A 60 3.82 8.76 15.87
CA ASN A 60 2.77 9.71 15.50
C ASN A 60 1.41 9.01 15.34
N GLY A 61 0.64 8.91 16.43
CA GLY A 61 -0.75 8.48 16.36
C GLY A 61 -0.95 7.03 15.87
N GLY A 62 -2.21 6.65 15.67
CA GLY A 62 -2.57 5.34 15.12
C GLY A 62 -2.33 4.15 16.05
N ARG A 63 -2.71 2.96 15.56
CA ARG A 63 -2.39 1.68 16.21
C ARG A 63 -0.95 1.27 15.84
N GLY A 64 -0.29 0.55 16.75
CA GLY A 64 1.10 0.12 16.62
C GLY A 64 1.39 -0.67 15.33
N THR A 65 2.68 -0.85 15.04
CA THR A 65 3.12 -1.68 13.91
C THR A 65 3.16 -3.14 14.35
N PHE A 66 2.61 -4.06 13.56
CA PHE A 66 2.63 -5.50 13.90
C PHE A 66 4.05 -5.96 14.21
N GLY A 67 4.25 -6.75 15.28
CA GLY A 67 5.59 -7.12 15.76
C GLY A 67 6.20 -6.14 16.77
N TYR A 68 5.54 -5.01 17.04
CA TYR A 68 5.95 -4.05 18.05
C TYR A 68 4.84 -3.71 19.05
N THR A 69 5.22 -3.45 20.29
CA THR A 69 4.42 -2.79 21.31
C THR A 69 4.84 -1.32 21.45
N LEU A 70 3.97 -0.50 22.06
CA LEU A 70 4.26 0.89 22.38
C LEU A 70 4.28 1.05 23.90
N ASP A 71 5.28 1.77 24.42
CA ASP A 71 5.30 2.17 25.83
C ASP A 71 4.42 3.41 26.12
N SER A 72 4.44 3.88 27.36
CA SER A 72 3.72 5.07 27.80
C SER A 72 4.18 6.36 27.11
N GLU A 73 5.42 6.41 26.62
CA GLU A 73 5.96 7.52 25.81
C GLU A 73 5.69 7.36 24.31
N ARG A 74 5.03 6.26 23.91
CA ARG A 74 4.80 5.86 22.53
C ARG A 74 6.07 5.55 21.74
N LYS A 75 7.11 5.04 22.39
CA LYS A 75 8.28 4.44 21.72
C LYS A 75 8.02 2.98 21.40
N PHE A 76 8.65 2.50 20.35
CA PHE A 76 8.49 1.13 19.87
C PHE A 76 9.39 0.15 20.63
N HIS A 77 8.81 -0.95 21.07
CA HIS A 77 9.50 -2.09 21.69
C HIS A 77 9.15 -3.36 20.93
N ILE A 78 10.09 -4.30 20.82
CA ILE A 78 9.87 -5.57 20.11
C ILE A 78 8.84 -6.39 20.90
N ASP A 79 7.80 -6.85 20.20
CA ASP A 79 6.84 -7.79 20.77
C ASP A 79 7.42 -9.21 20.65
N PRO A 80 7.77 -9.89 21.76
CA PRO A 80 8.39 -11.21 21.70
C PRO A 80 7.48 -12.28 21.08
N LEU A 81 6.16 -12.09 21.09
CA LEU A 81 5.20 -13.04 20.53
C LEU A 81 4.94 -12.77 19.04
N ALA A 82 4.81 -11.51 18.64
CA ALA A 82 4.47 -11.16 17.26
C ALA A 82 5.70 -10.96 16.35
N SER A 83 6.83 -10.49 16.88
CA SER A 83 8.03 -10.22 16.08
C SER A 83 8.63 -11.43 15.35
N PRO A 84 8.59 -12.68 15.87
CA PRO A 84 9.09 -13.82 15.11
C PRO A 84 8.33 -14.03 13.81
N PHE A 85 7.00 -13.81 13.81
CA PHE A 85 6.17 -13.92 12.62
C PHE A 85 6.50 -12.88 11.57
N VAL A 86 6.95 -11.69 11.98
CA VAL A 86 7.45 -10.67 11.04
C VAL A 86 8.72 -11.19 10.36
N LEU A 87 9.75 -11.56 11.13
CA LEU A 87 11.02 -12.03 10.58
C LEU A 87 10.83 -13.25 9.67
N GLU A 88 9.98 -14.18 10.10
CA GLU A 88 9.66 -15.37 9.32
C GLU A 88 8.87 -15.02 8.04
N SER A 89 7.97 -14.02 8.08
CA SER A 89 7.28 -13.55 6.86
C SER A 89 8.23 -13.01 5.81
N PHE A 90 9.23 -12.22 6.22
CA PHE A 90 10.28 -11.72 5.31
C PHE A 90 11.10 -12.88 4.74
N THR A 91 11.49 -13.83 5.59
CA THR A 91 12.24 -15.04 5.22
C THR A 91 11.46 -15.88 4.20
N LYS A 92 10.19 -16.20 4.48
CA LYS A 92 9.31 -16.95 3.57
C LYS A 92 9.17 -16.26 2.21
N TYR A 93 9.03 -14.92 2.19
CA TYR A 93 8.96 -14.17 0.94
C TYR A 93 10.27 -14.27 0.14
N ARG A 94 11.41 -14.07 0.81
CA ARG A 94 12.74 -14.26 0.20
C ARG A 94 12.89 -15.66 -0.38
N ASP A 95 12.40 -16.68 0.32
CA ASP A 95 12.55 -18.09 -0.08
C ASP A 95 11.62 -18.50 -1.23
N GLY A 96 10.58 -17.71 -1.56
CA GLY A 96 9.77 -17.95 -2.76
C GLY A 96 8.27 -17.82 -2.58
N LEU A 97 7.79 -17.76 -1.33
CA LEU A 97 6.36 -17.70 -1.07
C LEU A 97 5.79 -16.36 -1.55
N THR A 98 4.56 -16.43 -2.04
CA THR A 98 3.77 -15.27 -2.42
C THR A 98 3.21 -14.58 -1.18
N MET A 99 2.88 -13.30 -1.31
CA MET A 99 2.18 -12.55 -0.25
C MET A 99 0.84 -13.18 0.13
N LYS A 100 0.20 -13.93 -0.79
CA LYS A 100 -1.04 -14.68 -0.52
C LYS A 100 -0.76 -15.85 0.41
N GLU A 101 0.26 -16.67 0.10
CA GLU A 101 0.65 -17.81 0.94
C GLU A 101 1.12 -17.36 2.32
N ILE A 102 1.84 -16.23 2.42
CA ILE A 102 2.24 -15.66 3.72
C ILE A 102 1.02 -15.21 4.53
N ARG A 103 0.04 -14.57 3.87
CA ARG A 103 -1.23 -14.19 4.51
C ARG A 103 -1.96 -15.42 5.04
N ASP A 104 -2.08 -16.46 4.21
CA ASP A 104 -2.78 -17.69 4.55
C ASP A 104 -2.09 -18.37 5.74
N TRP A 105 -0.76 -18.50 5.69
CA TRP A 105 0.05 -18.99 6.79
C TRP A 105 -0.14 -18.20 8.09
N LEU A 106 -0.13 -16.86 8.05
CA LEU A 106 -0.38 -16.03 9.25
C LEU A 106 -1.76 -16.31 9.85
N ASN A 107 -2.80 -16.37 9.02
CA ASN A 107 -4.17 -16.59 9.46
C ASN A 107 -4.39 -18.03 9.97
N GLU A 108 -3.80 -19.03 9.33
CA GLU A 108 -3.84 -20.45 9.73
C GLU A 108 -3.15 -20.67 11.08
N ASN A 109 -2.09 -19.90 11.39
CA ASN A 109 -1.43 -19.90 12.69
C ASN A 109 -2.20 -19.07 13.75
N GLY A 110 -3.41 -18.60 13.44
CA GLY A 110 -4.25 -17.84 14.35
C GLY A 110 -3.78 -16.40 14.62
N ILE A 111 -2.81 -15.90 13.85
CA ILE A 111 -2.20 -14.60 14.09
C ILE A 111 -3.13 -13.49 13.61
N LYS A 112 -3.43 -12.55 14.51
CA LYS A 112 -4.30 -11.42 14.25
C LYS A 112 -3.50 -10.17 13.91
N ASN A 113 -4.05 -9.36 13.03
CA ASN A 113 -3.48 -8.07 12.67
C ASN A 113 -3.55 -7.08 13.87
N PRO A 114 -2.90 -5.92 13.83
CA PRO A 114 -2.91 -4.94 14.92
C PRO A 114 -4.29 -4.38 15.30
N VAL A 115 -5.32 -4.60 14.47
CA VAL A 115 -6.70 -4.20 14.77
C VAL A 115 -7.56 -5.34 15.33
N GLY A 116 -7.00 -6.56 15.47
CA GLY A 116 -7.69 -7.77 15.94
C GLY A 116 -8.38 -8.59 14.84
N GLY A 117 -8.27 -8.17 13.57
CA GLY A 117 -8.83 -8.89 12.43
C GLY A 117 -7.83 -9.85 11.79
N GLU A 118 -8.24 -10.48 10.69
CA GLU A 118 -7.37 -11.33 9.88
C GLU A 118 -6.38 -10.50 9.04
N PHE A 119 -5.26 -11.13 8.65
CA PHE A 119 -4.37 -10.55 7.67
C PHE A 119 -5.01 -10.58 6.30
N THR A 120 -4.93 -9.43 5.62
CA THR A 120 -5.29 -9.31 4.20
C THR A 120 -4.03 -9.30 3.35
N TYR A 121 -4.18 -9.46 2.04
CA TYR A 121 -3.07 -9.30 1.10
C TYR A 121 -2.38 -7.93 1.28
N ASN A 122 -3.17 -6.86 1.39
CA ASN A 122 -2.65 -5.50 1.56
C ASN A 122 -1.90 -5.36 2.89
N SER A 123 -2.36 -6.02 3.95
CA SER A 123 -1.68 -6.03 5.25
C SER A 123 -0.27 -6.60 5.13
N VAL A 124 -0.12 -7.75 4.44
CA VAL A 124 1.19 -8.38 4.20
C VAL A 124 2.05 -7.53 3.25
N GLU A 125 1.47 -6.97 2.20
CA GLU A 125 2.19 -6.07 1.29
C GLU A 125 2.74 -4.84 2.01
N HIS A 126 1.92 -4.21 2.87
CA HIS A 126 2.36 -3.08 3.69
C HIS A 126 3.43 -3.50 4.69
N MET A 127 3.29 -4.65 5.34
CA MET A 127 4.27 -5.19 6.27
C MET A 127 5.64 -5.36 5.59
N LEU A 128 5.69 -6.05 4.44
CA LEU A 128 6.95 -6.33 3.73
C LEU A 128 7.66 -5.08 3.19
N LYS A 129 6.97 -3.94 3.09
CA LYS A 129 7.54 -2.66 2.61
C LYS A 129 7.84 -1.68 3.75
N ASN A 130 7.46 -2.00 4.98
CA ASN A 130 7.53 -1.06 6.08
C ASN A 130 8.96 -0.96 6.64
N ARG A 131 9.61 0.19 6.40
CA ARG A 131 10.98 0.46 6.85
C ARG A 131 11.13 0.57 8.38
N ARG A 132 10.03 0.58 9.14
CA ARG A 132 10.09 0.44 10.62
C ARG A 132 10.71 -0.88 11.06
N TYR A 133 10.67 -1.92 10.22
CA TYR A 133 11.27 -3.22 10.55
C TYR A 133 12.80 -3.23 10.49
N ILE A 134 13.40 -2.25 9.80
CA ILE A 134 14.85 -2.01 9.78
C ILE A 134 15.26 -0.85 10.70
N GLY A 135 14.36 -0.39 11.58
CA GLY A 135 14.64 0.65 12.57
C GLY A 135 14.40 2.09 12.12
N GLU A 136 13.90 2.32 10.91
CA GLU A 136 13.67 3.67 10.40
C GLU A 136 12.26 4.19 10.72
N LEU A 137 12.18 5.41 11.23
CA LEU A 137 10.93 6.11 11.46
C LEU A 137 10.80 7.32 10.52
N LYS A 138 9.74 7.34 9.71
CA LYS A 138 9.51 8.36 8.69
C LYS A 138 8.23 9.15 8.95
N PHE A 139 8.30 10.46 8.77
CA PHE A 139 7.15 11.34 8.64
C PHE A 139 7.42 12.42 7.60
N ARG A 140 6.59 12.47 6.55
CA ARG A 140 6.80 13.35 5.38
C ARG A 140 8.21 13.16 4.82
N ASP A 141 9.01 14.20 4.81
CA ASP A 141 10.38 14.23 4.27
C ASP A 141 11.44 13.95 5.35
N VAL A 142 11.03 13.84 6.63
CA VAL A 142 11.93 13.54 7.75
C VAL A 142 12.01 12.03 7.95
N VAL A 143 13.23 11.49 7.89
CA VAL A 143 13.56 10.11 8.18
C VAL A 143 14.56 10.09 9.32
N VAL A 144 14.25 9.35 10.38
CA VAL A 144 15.12 9.15 11.53
C VAL A 144 15.59 7.70 11.51
N PRO A 145 16.87 7.44 11.18
CA PRO A 145 17.45 6.11 11.25
C PRO A 145 17.60 5.69 12.71
N ASP A 146 17.65 4.37 12.96
CA ASP A 146 17.89 3.77 14.29
C ASP A 146 16.95 4.25 15.40
N ALA A 147 15.77 4.76 15.03
CA ALA A 147 14.76 5.26 15.96
C ALA A 147 13.96 4.14 16.64
N ILE A 148 13.94 2.95 16.01
CA ILE A 148 13.17 1.78 16.43
C ILE A 148 14.10 0.58 16.50
N PRO A 149 13.97 -0.30 17.50
CA PRO A 149 14.72 -1.55 17.54
C PRO A 149 14.40 -2.41 16.28
N PRO A 150 15.39 -2.79 15.46
CA PRO A 150 15.12 -3.53 14.23
C PRO A 150 14.69 -4.98 14.51
N ILE A 151 13.70 -5.48 13.76
CA ILE A 151 13.27 -6.89 13.76
C ILE A 151 13.91 -7.64 12.58
N VAL A 152 14.10 -6.96 11.46
CA VAL A 152 14.55 -7.54 10.20
C VAL A 152 15.93 -6.98 9.86
N PRO A 153 16.95 -7.82 9.57
CA PRO A 153 18.24 -7.35 9.09
C PRO A 153 18.09 -6.55 7.78
N LEU A 154 18.90 -5.51 7.61
CA LEU A 154 18.85 -4.65 6.43
C LEU A 154 19.00 -5.44 5.11
N GLU A 155 19.93 -6.39 5.08
CA GLU A 155 20.16 -7.26 3.91
C GLU A 155 18.91 -8.05 3.51
N LEU A 156 18.22 -8.66 4.48
CA LEU A 156 16.97 -9.40 4.23
C LEU A 156 15.86 -8.46 3.73
N PHE A 157 15.79 -7.25 4.27
CA PHE A 157 14.80 -6.27 3.83
C PHE A 157 15.04 -5.85 2.38
N ASP A 158 16.30 -5.57 2.02
CA ASP A 158 16.69 -5.12 0.69
C ASP A 158 16.48 -6.23 -0.37
N ASP A 159 16.84 -7.48 -0.06
CA ASP A 159 16.53 -8.65 -0.89
C ASP A 159 15.03 -8.76 -1.19
N VAL A 160 14.19 -8.56 -0.16
CA VAL A 160 12.74 -8.56 -0.29
C VAL A 160 12.26 -7.40 -1.16
N GLN A 161 12.79 -6.19 -0.99
CA GLN A 161 12.41 -5.03 -1.83
C GLN A 161 12.78 -5.27 -3.29
N GLU A 162 13.98 -5.79 -3.56
CA GLU A 162 14.45 -6.09 -4.91
C GLU A 162 13.55 -7.14 -5.57
N LYS A 163 13.19 -8.19 -4.82
CA LYS A 163 12.27 -9.24 -5.28
C LYS A 163 10.86 -8.70 -5.54
N ILE A 164 10.33 -7.82 -4.69
CA ILE A 164 9.05 -7.13 -4.93
C ILE A 164 9.12 -6.30 -6.22
N ALA A 165 10.21 -5.55 -6.44
CA ALA A 165 10.40 -4.73 -7.63
C ALA A 165 10.47 -5.57 -8.92
N LYS A 166 11.18 -6.71 -8.87
CA LYS A 166 11.22 -7.70 -9.96
C LYS A 166 9.82 -8.27 -10.25
N ASN A 167 9.09 -8.66 -9.20
CA ASN A 167 7.75 -9.24 -9.31
C ASN A 167 6.70 -8.24 -9.84
N LYS A 168 6.84 -6.94 -9.56
CA LYS A 168 5.94 -5.90 -10.11
C LYS A 168 5.97 -5.84 -11.64
N LYS A 169 7.13 -6.14 -12.24
CA LYS A 169 7.34 -6.14 -13.70
C LYS A 169 7.04 -7.49 -14.35
N ALA A 170 6.78 -8.55 -13.58
CA ALA A 170 6.57 -9.90 -14.08
C ALA A 170 5.10 -10.13 -14.52
N PRO A 171 4.82 -10.34 -15.81
CA PRO A 171 3.46 -10.48 -16.33
C PRO A 171 3.04 -11.97 -16.37
N ALA A 172 2.74 -12.61 -15.23
CA ALA A 172 2.30 -14.03 -15.31
C ALA A 172 1.59 -14.62 -14.09
N ARG A 173 2.27 -14.71 -12.95
CA ARG A 173 1.89 -15.69 -11.91
C ARG A 173 0.59 -15.35 -11.18
N ARG A 174 0.15 -14.09 -11.23
CA ARG A 174 -0.99 -13.59 -10.44
C ARG A 174 -2.37 -14.08 -10.93
N LYS A 175 -2.47 -14.70 -12.11
CA LYS A 175 -3.76 -15.04 -12.75
C LYS A 175 -3.99 -16.52 -13.05
N ALA A 176 -2.99 -17.37 -12.90
CA ALA A 176 -3.12 -18.78 -13.28
C ALA A 176 -3.20 -19.65 -12.02
N GLU A 177 -4.26 -20.45 -11.89
CA GLU A 177 -4.33 -21.56 -10.93
C GLU A 177 -3.40 -22.71 -11.35
N ASP A 178 -3.08 -22.80 -12.64
CA ASP A 178 -2.17 -23.77 -13.23
C ASP A 178 -0.77 -23.18 -13.47
N ASP A 179 0.28 -23.97 -13.20
CA ASP A 179 1.66 -23.56 -13.42
C ASP A 179 2.05 -23.74 -14.90
N TYR A 180 1.99 -22.65 -15.67
CA TYR A 180 2.46 -22.60 -17.05
C TYR A 180 3.95 -22.27 -17.08
N LEU A 181 4.79 -23.30 -17.10
CA LEU A 181 6.27 -23.24 -17.00
C LEU A 181 6.97 -22.21 -17.91
N LEU A 182 6.43 -21.95 -19.10
CA LEU A 182 7.02 -21.04 -20.09
C LEU A 182 6.41 -19.64 -20.09
N THR A 183 5.52 -19.33 -19.14
CA THR A 183 4.97 -17.99 -19.02
C THR A 183 6.09 -16.99 -18.78
N THR A 184 6.02 -15.82 -19.44
CA THR A 184 7.08 -14.79 -19.50
C THR A 184 8.35 -15.14 -20.28
N LYS A 185 8.54 -16.40 -20.69
CA LYS A 185 9.71 -16.83 -21.49
C LYS A 185 9.37 -17.02 -22.96
N LEU A 186 8.16 -17.48 -23.25
CA LEU A 186 7.74 -17.82 -24.61
C LEU A 186 7.31 -16.58 -25.41
N HIS A 187 7.94 -16.37 -26.56
CA HIS A 187 7.63 -15.30 -27.50
C HIS A 187 7.02 -15.86 -28.78
N CYS A 188 6.07 -15.12 -29.36
CA CYS A 188 5.43 -15.50 -30.61
C CYS A 188 6.39 -15.27 -31.79
N GLY A 189 6.83 -16.33 -32.45
CA GLY A 189 7.67 -16.23 -33.65
C GLY A 189 7.04 -15.50 -34.85
N CYS A 190 5.74 -15.15 -34.82
CA CYS A 190 5.10 -14.39 -35.90
C CYS A 190 5.03 -12.88 -35.63
N CYS A 191 4.86 -12.45 -34.39
CA CYS A 191 4.63 -11.02 -34.07
C CYS A 191 5.51 -10.50 -32.92
N GLY A 192 6.43 -11.32 -32.39
CA GLY A 192 7.31 -11.00 -31.27
C GLY A 192 6.61 -10.89 -29.91
N ALA A 193 5.29 -10.81 -29.85
CA ALA A 193 4.57 -10.66 -28.59
C ALA A 193 4.67 -11.91 -27.70
N LEU A 194 4.63 -11.72 -26.38
CA LEU A 194 4.60 -12.80 -25.39
C LEU A 194 3.44 -13.80 -25.63
N MET A 195 3.65 -15.05 -25.25
CA MET A 195 2.63 -16.09 -25.23
C MET A 195 2.20 -16.39 -23.80
N PHE A 196 0.90 -16.61 -23.59
CA PHE A 196 0.29 -16.85 -22.28
C PHE A 196 -0.34 -18.24 -22.22
N GLY A 197 -0.28 -18.86 -21.04
CA GLY A 197 -1.04 -20.06 -20.74
C GLY A 197 -2.56 -19.85 -20.80
N GLU A 198 -3.26 -20.82 -21.33
CA GLU A 198 -4.72 -20.90 -21.41
C GLU A 198 -5.14 -22.36 -21.27
N SER A 199 -6.13 -22.64 -20.43
CA SER A 199 -6.71 -23.96 -20.29
C SER A 199 -8.08 -23.98 -20.97
N GLY A 200 -8.46 -25.16 -21.48
CA GLY A 200 -9.78 -25.44 -22.00
C GLY A 200 -10.21 -26.82 -21.59
N THR A 201 -11.42 -26.94 -21.05
CA THR A 201 -12.01 -28.22 -20.67
C THR A 201 -12.75 -28.82 -21.87
N SER A 202 -12.42 -30.05 -22.21
CA SER A 202 -13.12 -30.80 -23.26
C SER A 202 -14.52 -31.23 -22.81
N ARG A 203 -15.35 -31.69 -23.76
CA ARG A 203 -16.70 -32.19 -23.47
C ARG A 203 -16.70 -33.42 -22.55
N THR A 204 -15.59 -34.15 -22.47
CA THR A 204 -15.39 -35.33 -21.61
C THR A 204 -14.87 -34.96 -20.21
N GLY A 205 -14.65 -33.67 -19.93
CA GLY A 205 -14.13 -33.18 -18.64
C GLY A 205 -12.60 -33.13 -18.57
N GLU A 206 -11.88 -33.57 -19.60
CA GLU A 206 -10.41 -33.50 -19.62
C GLU A 206 -9.93 -32.06 -19.82
N VAL A 207 -9.05 -31.58 -18.94
CA VAL A 207 -8.48 -30.22 -19.01
C VAL A 207 -7.22 -30.23 -19.86
N HIS A 208 -7.28 -29.54 -20.99
CA HIS A 208 -6.13 -29.32 -21.85
C HIS A 208 -5.52 -27.94 -21.60
N ARG A 209 -4.19 -27.86 -21.68
CA ARG A 209 -3.40 -26.66 -21.42
C ARG A 209 -2.63 -26.28 -22.68
N TYR A 210 -2.62 -24.99 -23.00
CA TYR A 210 -2.01 -24.46 -24.22
C TYR A 210 -1.35 -23.10 -23.96
N TYR A 211 -0.39 -22.72 -24.79
CA TYR A 211 0.14 -21.37 -24.92
C TYR A 211 -0.46 -20.66 -26.14
N LYS A 212 -0.99 -19.45 -25.91
CA LYS A 212 -1.58 -18.61 -26.96
C LYS A 212 -0.89 -17.27 -27.04
N CYS A 213 -0.65 -16.80 -28.26
CA CYS A 213 -0.07 -15.48 -28.51
C CYS A 213 -0.98 -14.36 -27.95
N ALA A 214 -0.40 -13.39 -27.25
CA ALA A 214 -1.08 -12.22 -26.72
C ALA A 214 -1.88 -11.45 -27.78
N THR A 215 -1.26 -11.20 -28.92
CA THR A 215 -1.82 -10.44 -30.05
C THR A 215 -2.94 -11.22 -30.72
N ALA A 216 -2.79 -12.54 -30.87
CA ALA A 216 -3.83 -13.42 -31.40
C ALA A 216 -5.03 -13.48 -30.44
N LYS A 217 -4.78 -13.62 -29.13
CA LYS A 217 -5.83 -13.64 -28.08
C LYS A 217 -6.63 -12.34 -28.06
N LYS A 218 -5.96 -11.19 -28.17
CA LYS A 218 -6.61 -9.86 -28.22
C LYS A 218 -7.20 -9.51 -29.60
N LYS A 219 -7.19 -10.44 -30.56
CA LYS A 219 -7.65 -10.24 -31.95
C LYS A 219 -6.99 -9.04 -32.65
N LYS A 220 -5.72 -8.74 -32.33
CA LYS A 220 -4.94 -7.63 -32.90
C LYS A 220 -4.10 -8.04 -34.12
N GLY A 221 -4.61 -8.94 -34.96
CA GLY A 221 -4.00 -9.25 -36.27
C GLY A 221 -2.93 -10.35 -36.32
N CYS A 222 -2.63 -11.06 -35.23
CA CYS A 222 -1.71 -12.23 -35.27
C CYS A 222 -2.48 -13.54 -35.50
N LYS A 223 -2.07 -14.34 -36.49
CA LYS A 223 -2.68 -15.63 -36.86
C LYS A 223 -1.96 -16.86 -36.26
N LYS A 224 -1.07 -16.66 -35.28
CA LYS A 224 -0.34 -17.78 -34.65
C LYS A 224 -1.32 -18.73 -33.95
N LYS A 225 -1.25 -20.02 -34.30
CA LYS A 225 -2.02 -21.10 -33.65
C LYS A 225 -1.56 -21.31 -32.19
N THR A 226 -2.46 -21.82 -31.36
CA THR A 226 -2.15 -22.25 -29.99
C THR A 226 -1.13 -23.39 -30.02
N VAL A 227 -0.18 -23.34 -29.11
CA VAL A 227 0.87 -24.35 -28.93
C VAL A 227 0.51 -25.15 -27.67
N ARG A 228 0.65 -26.47 -27.69
CA ARG A 228 0.43 -27.30 -26.50
C ARG A 228 1.73 -27.42 -25.72
#